data_AF-A0A7Y4Y824-F1
#
_entry.id   AF-A0A7Y4Y824-F1
#
_cell.length_a   1.000
_cell.length_b   1.000
_cell.length_c   1.000
_cell.angle_alpha   90.00
_cell.angle_beta   90.00
_cell.angle_gamma   90.00
#
_symmetry.space_group_name_H-M   'P 1'
#
loop_
_entity.id
_entity.type
_entity.pdbx_description
1 polymer ?
#
loop_
_entity_poly.entity_id
_entity_poly.type
_entity_poly.pdbx_seq_one_letter_code
_entity_poly.pdbx_strand_id
1 'polypeptide(L)'
;MKTNVFLNLIVVSAILFIYVSCKKENTQVTTPSKCDSVCIVTGSYNGTYTNQLNQTAQLAFVLGNNGFFTGAATLAVSSTSFGGYSNTCDSLKMQSWNSINSSYYSFAGKFSSNRTVVTGVYKNLTTISEVGTFSVVRQ
;
A
#
# COMPACT_ATOMS: atom_id res chain seq x y z
N MET A 1 -62.41 18.76 -13.18
CA MET A 1 -60.93 18.65 -13.23
C MET A 1 -60.45 17.74 -12.11
N LYS A 2 -60.32 16.43 -12.35
CA LYS A 2 -59.84 15.44 -11.37
C LYS A 2 -58.80 14.56 -12.09
N THR A 3 -57.64 15.14 -12.40
CA THR A 3 -56.63 14.42 -13.20
C THR A 3 -55.19 14.61 -12.72
N ASN A 4 -54.98 15.31 -11.60
CA ASN A 4 -53.61 15.65 -11.14
C ASN A 4 -53.15 14.92 -9.87
N VAL A 5 -54.01 14.12 -9.23
CA VAL A 5 -53.64 13.38 -8.01
C VAL A 5 -53.07 12.00 -8.34
N PHE A 6 -53.54 11.35 -9.41
CA PHE A 6 -53.07 10.02 -9.81
C PHE A 6 -51.65 10.03 -10.38
N LEU A 7 -51.24 11.09 -11.08
CA LEU A 7 -49.91 11.15 -11.70
C LEU A 7 -48.78 11.28 -10.66
N ASN A 8 -49.02 12.02 -9.57
CA ASN A 8 -48.03 12.19 -8.49
C ASN A 8 -47.83 10.90 -7.66
N LEU A 9 -48.87 10.06 -7.51
CA LEU A 9 -48.76 8.80 -6.78
C LEU A 9 -47.93 7.75 -7.54
N ILE A 10 -48.01 7.75 -8.88
CA ILE A 10 -47.27 6.82 -9.74
C ILE A 10 -45.77 7.16 -9.75
N VAL A 11 -45.42 8.45 -9.77
CA VAL A 11 -44.01 8.89 -9.77
C VAL A 11 -43.32 8.56 -8.44
N VAL A 12 -44.00 8.74 -7.30
CA VAL A 12 -43.42 8.40 -5.98
C VAL A 12 -43.27 6.88 -5.81
N SER A 13 -44.19 6.08 -6.35
CA SER A 13 -44.10 4.62 -6.38
C SER A 13 -42.92 4.12 -7.23
N ALA A 14 -42.72 4.70 -8.42
CA ALA A 14 -41.62 4.31 -9.31
C ALA A 14 -40.23 4.65 -8.72
N ILE A 15 -40.11 5.74 -7.95
CA ILE A 15 -38.84 6.12 -7.29
C ILE A 15 -38.52 5.16 -6.13
N LEU A 16 -39.53 4.67 -5.38
CA LEU A 16 -39.29 3.71 -4.31
C LEU A 16 -38.79 2.34 -4.81
N PHE A 17 -39.20 1.91 -6.01
CA PHE A 17 -38.73 0.65 -6.59
C PHE A 17 -37.26 0.67 -7.05
N ILE A 18 -36.70 1.86 -7.35
CA ILE A 18 -35.28 1.98 -7.74
C ILE A 18 -34.34 1.79 -6.54
N TYR A 19 -34.80 2.10 -5.31
CA TYR A 19 -33.98 1.95 -4.10
C TYR A 19 -33.96 0.52 -3.51
N VAL A 20 -34.86 -0.38 -3.92
CA VAL A 20 -35.00 -1.71 -3.29
C VAL A 20 -34.20 -2.82 -4.00
N SER A 21 -33.60 -2.55 -5.16
CA SER A 21 -32.91 -3.59 -5.96
C SER A 21 -31.42 -3.40 -6.18
N CYS A 22 -30.75 -2.57 -5.38
CA CYS A 22 -29.32 -2.75 -5.09
C CYS A 22 -29.15 -3.50 -3.77
N LYS A 23 -29.71 -4.72 -3.69
CA LYS A 23 -29.07 -5.70 -2.82
C LYS A 23 -27.73 -5.99 -3.48
N LYS A 24 -26.65 -5.63 -2.80
CA LYS A 24 -25.32 -6.17 -3.07
C LYS A 24 -25.45 -7.67 -2.82
N GLU A 25 -25.93 -8.40 -3.82
CA GLU A 25 -25.71 -9.83 -3.88
C GLU A 25 -24.20 -9.97 -3.89
N ASN A 26 -23.68 -10.36 -2.74
CA ASN A 26 -22.35 -10.89 -2.64
C ASN A 26 -22.44 -12.24 -3.35
N THR A 27 -22.46 -12.21 -4.68
CA THR A 27 -22.12 -13.36 -5.49
C THR A 27 -20.71 -13.70 -5.04
N GLN A 28 -20.61 -14.62 -4.08
CA GLN A 28 -19.37 -15.32 -3.84
C GLN A 28 -19.07 -15.96 -5.18
N VAL A 29 -18.18 -15.33 -5.92
CA VAL A 29 -17.59 -15.87 -7.12
C VAL A 29 -16.88 -17.13 -6.65
N THR A 30 -17.58 -18.26 -6.73
CA THR A 30 -17.06 -19.62 -6.52
C THR A 30 -16.36 -20.11 -7.78
N THR A 31 -15.64 -19.23 -8.47
CA THR A 31 -14.39 -19.69 -9.06
C THR A 31 -13.36 -19.51 -7.95
N PRO A 32 -12.54 -20.51 -7.62
CA PRO A 32 -11.31 -20.22 -6.93
C PRO A 32 -10.55 -19.30 -7.88
N SER A 33 -10.67 -17.98 -7.71
CA SER A 33 -9.58 -17.08 -8.10
C SER A 33 -8.42 -17.73 -7.41
N LYS A 34 -7.49 -18.30 -8.20
CA LYS A 34 -6.21 -18.84 -7.73
C LYS A 34 -5.93 -18.14 -6.43
N CYS A 35 -6.08 -18.81 -5.28
CA CYS A 35 -5.79 -18.15 -4.01
C CYS A 35 -4.38 -17.66 -4.23
N ASP A 36 -4.23 -16.36 -4.45
CA ASP A 36 -2.95 -15.76 -4.79
C ASP A 36 -2.05 -16.28 -3.71
N SER A 37 -1.08 -17.11 -4.11
CA SER A 37 -0.16 -17.74 -3.18
C SER A 37 0.26 -16.63 -2.22
N VAL A 38 -0.14 -16.68 -0.95
CA VAL A 38 0.05 -15.56 -0.03
C VAL A 38 1.54 -15.30 -0.01
N CYS A 39 1.97 -14.24 -0.69
CA CYS A 39 3.38 -13.97 -0.85
C CYS A 39 3.86 -13.39 0.46
N ILE A 40 4.52 -14.23 1.25
CA ILE A 40 5.06 -13.85 2.55
C ILE A 40 6.24 -12.91 2.31
N VAL A 41 5.95 -11.61 2.41
CA VAL A 41 6.93 -10.51 2.36
C VAL A 41 7.41 -10.10 3.75
N THR A 42 7.02 -10.82 4.80
CA THR A 42 7.42 -10.49 6.16
C THR A 42 8.85 -10.92 6.44
N GLY A 43 9.53 -10.22 7.33
CA GLY A 43 10.93 -10.46 7.67
C GLY A 43 11.82 -9.23 7.51
N SER A 44 13.12 -9.47 7.55
CA SER A 44 14.13 -8.42 7.55
C SER A 44 14.70 -8.18 6.17
N TYR A 45 14.89 -6.91 5.84
CA TYR A 45 15.42 -6.44 4.58
C TYR A 45 16.52 -5.43 4.84
N ASN A 46 17.57 -5.47 4.04
CA ASN A 46 18.66 -4.50 4.09
C ASN A 46 19.09 -4.11 2.68
N GLY A 47 19.55 -2.88 2.50
CA GLY A 47 20.11 -2.47 1.23
C GLY A 47 20.41 -0.99 1.13
N THR A 48 20.53 -0.53 -0.10
CA THR A 48 21.12 0.77 -0.42
C THR A 48 20.10 1.67 -1.08
N TYR A 49 19.96 2.87 -0.52
CA TYR A 49 19.29 4.01 -1.12
C TYR A 49 20.30 4.84 -1.89
N THR A 50 19.94 5.25 -3.10
CA THR A 50 20.72 6.17 -3.93
C THR A 50 19.82 7.33 -4.33
N ASN A 51 20.16 8.55 -3.93
CA ASN A 51 19.39 9.74 -4.29
C ASN A 51 19.65 10.21 -5.73
N GLN A 52 18.92 11.23 -6.18
CA GLN A 52 19.07 11.80 -7.52
C GLN A 52 20.45 12.44 -7.80
N LEU A 53 21.28 12.64 -6.76
CA LEU A 53 22.64 13.16 -6.85
C LEU A 53 23.69 12.04 -6.78
N ASN A 54 23.28 10.77 -6.91
CA ASN A 54 24.12 9.56 -6.77
C ASN A 54 24.77 9.38 -5.39
N GLN A 55 24.28 10.07 -4.36
CA GLN A 55 24.72 9.83 -2.98
C GLN A 55 24.00 8.60 -2.44
N THR A 56 24.72 7.79 -1.65
CA THR A 56 24.22 6.51 -1.14
C THR A 56 24.07 6.50 0.38
N ALA A 57 23.08 5.74 0.86
CA ALA A 57 22.87 5.47 2.29
C ALA A 57 22.38 4.03 2.49
N GLN A 58 22.71 3.44 3.63
CA GLN A 58 22.14 2.14 4.04
C GLN A 58 20.79 2.36 4.71
N LEU A 59 19.86 1.46 4.41
CA LEU A 59 18.54 1.42 5.03
C LEU A 59 18.13 -0.04 5.20
N ALA A 60 17.64 -0.34 6.39
CA ALA A 60 17.09 -1.63 6.75
C ALA A 60 15.67 -1.48 7.26
N PHE A 61 14.84 -2.49 7.03
CA PHE A 61 13.49 -2.53 7.55
C PHE A 61 13.05 -3.95 7.92
N VAL A 62 12.10 -4.04 8.85
CA VAL A 62 11.49 -5.28 9.31
C VAL A 62 9.99 -5.20 9.07
N LEU A 63 9.47 -6.04 8.18
CA LEU A 63 8.05 -6.12 7.83
C LEU A 63 7.35 -7.14 8.75
N GLY A 64 6.42 -6.66 9.59
CA GLY A 64 5.64 -7.49 10.51
C GLY A 64 4.32 -7.99 9.91
N ASN A 65 3.79 -9.11 10.42
CA ASN A 65 2.59 -9.76 9.87
C ASN A 65 1.29 -8.91 9.96
N ASN A 66 1.33 -7.77 10.64
CA ASN A 66 0.20 -6.88 10.91
C ASN A 66 0.13 -5.67 9.95
N GLY A 67 0.94 -5.65 8.88
CA GLY A 67 0.99 -4.53 7.94
C GLY A 67 1.77 -3.33 8.46
N PHE A 68 2.48 -3.47 9.58
CA PHE A 68 3.38 -2.46 10.12
C PHE A 68 4.83 -2.83 9.88
N PHE A 69 5.69 -1.82 9.82
CA PHE A 69 7.12 -2.02 9.75
C PHE A 69 7.88 -1.01 10.60
N THR A 70 9.10 -1.39 10.92
CA THR A 70 10.12 -0.52 11.51
C THR A 70 11.31 -0.45 10.58
N GLY A 71 12.00 0.69 10.56
CA GLY A 71 13.21 0.88 9.78
C GLY A 71 14.32 1.57 10.56
N ALA A 72 15.53 1.42 10.06
CA ALA A 72 16.77 1.89 10.64
C ALA A 72 17.84 2.04 9.56
N ALA A 73 19.02 2.59 9.89
CA ALA A 73 20.15 2.61 8.98
C ALA A 73 20.70 1.20 8.68
N THR A 74 20.66 0.29 9.66
CA THR A 74 21.03 -1.13 9.52
C THR A 74 20.18 -2.00 10.45
N LEU A 75 20.22 -3.33 10.31
CA LEU A 75 19.49 -4.25 11.21
C LEU A 75 20.06 -4.33 12.64
N ALA A 76 21.28 -3.84 12.85
CA ALA A 76 21.97 -3.94 14.14
C ALA A 76 21.71 -2.74 15.07
N VAL A 77 21.01 -1.70 14.59
CA VAL A 77 20.77 -0.46 15.34
C VAL A 77 19.29 -0.27 15.63
N SER A 78 18.99 0.54 16.66
CA SER A 78 17.62 0.85 17.06
C SER A 78 16.81 1.45 15.92
N SER A 79 15.52 1.13 15.87
CA SER A 79 14.61 1.65 14.86
C SER A 79 14.45 3.17 14.98
N THR A 80 14.53 3.84 13.84
CA THR A 80 14.38 5.29 13.70
C THR A 80 13.26 5.67 12.74
N SER A 81 12.63 4.70 12.09
CA SER A 81 11.41 4.90 11.33
C SER A 81 10.38 3.84 11.63
N PHE A 82 9.12 4.21 11.48
CA PHE A 82 7.99 3.31 11.67
C PHE A 82 6.86 3.71 10.74
N GLY A 83 6.02 2.74 10.39
CA GLY A 83 4.88 3.02 9.54
C GLY A 83 4.14 1.79 9.07
N GLY A 84 3.38 1.96 7.99
CA GLY A 84 2.54 0.92 7.40
C GLY A 84 3.04 0.50 6.03
N TYR A 85 2.74 -0.74 5.67
CA TYR A 85 3.00 -1.26 4.33
C TYR A 85 1.82 -2.04 3.77
N SER A 86 1.79 -2.13 2.45
CA SER A 86 0.91 -3.03 1.69
C SER A 86 1.72 -3.68 0.58
N ASN A 87 1.35 -4.90 0.21
CA ASN A 87 2.09 -5.65 -0.80
C ASN A 87 1.18 -6.49 -1.68
N THR A 88 1.69 -6.82 -2.85
CA THR A 88 1.26 -7.97 -3.65
C THR A 88 2.42 -8.97 -3.74
N CYS A 89 2.31 -9.99 -4.58
CA CYS A 89 3.45 -10.86 -4.89
C CYS A 89 4.58 -10.16 -5.65
N ASP A 90 4.27 -9.06 -6.32
CA ASP A 90 5.18 -8.40 -7.26
C ASP A 90 5.54 -6.97 -6.83
N SER A 91 4.88 -6.43 -5.81
CA SER A 91 5.09 -5.06 -5.37
C SER A 91 5.02 -4.88 -3.86
N LEU A 92 5.73 -3.87 -3.38
CA LEU A 92 5.72 -3.42 -1.99
C LEU A 92 5.53 -1.91 -1.99
N LYS A 93 4.61 -1.43 -1.16
CA LYS A 93 4.39 -0.01 -0.90
C LYS A 93 4.50 0.24 0.59
N MET A 94 5.25 1.26 0.98
CA MET A 94 5.45 1.62 2.39
C MET A 94 5.24 3.12 2.57
N GLN A 95 4.77 3.50 3.75
CA GLN A 95 4.77 4.88 4.23
C GLN A 95 5.29 4.90 5.65
N SER A 96 6.21 5.81 5.96
CA SER A 96 6.82 5.92 7.29
C SER A 96 7.02 7.34 7.74
N TRP A 97 7.06 7.51 9.05
CA TRP A 97 7.69 8.64 9.72
C TRP A 97 9.12 8.27 10.12
N ASN A 98 10.07 9.18 9.95
CA ASN A 98 11.45 9.05 10.42
C ASN A 98 11.72 10.04 11.54
N SER A 99 12.14 9.55 12.70
CA SER A 99 12.37 10.35 13.90
C SER A 99 13.69 11.13 13.90
N ILE A 100 14.66 10.78 13.06
CA ILE A 100 15.96 11.50 12.99
C ILE A 100 15.77 12.90 12.42
N ASN A 101 15.01 13.00 11.34
CA ASN A 101 14.83 14.25 10.59
C ASN A 101 13.37 14.71 10.54
N SER A 102 12.51 14.11 11.36
CA SER A 102 11.10 14.47 11.47
C SER A 102 10.41 14.60 10.10
N SER A 103 10.58 13.58 9.25
CA SER A 103 10.08 13.59 7.88
C SER A 103 9.26 12.34 7.54
N TYR A 104 8.25 12.53 6.69
CA TYR A 104 7.46 11.44 6.13
C TYR A 104 8.10 10.95 4.84
N TYR A 105 8.07 9.65 4.62
CA TYR A 105 8.61 9.00 3.43
C TYR A 105 7.60 8.05 2.83
N SER A 106 7.65 7.91 1.51
CA SER A 106 6.97 6.84 0.78
C SER A 106 7.94 5.99 -0.01
N PHE A 107 7.67 4.69 -0.04
CA PHE A 107 8.34 3.73 -0.90
C PHE A 107 7.31 3.08 -1.83
N ALA A 108 7.66 2.92 -3.10
CA ALA A 108 6.93 2.06 -4.02
C ALA A 108 7.92 1.29 -4.89
N GLY A 109 7.96 -0.03 -4.72
CA GLY A 109 8.89 -0.90 -5.42
C GLY A 109 8.29 -2.19 -5.96
N LYS A 110 9.06 -2.85 -6.82
CA LYS A 110 8.74 -4.14 -7.43
C LYS A 110 9.72 -5.21 -7.00
N PHE A 111 9.21 -6.40 -6.73
CA PHE A 111 10.04 -7.56 -6.44
C PHE A 111 10.74 -8.06 -7.72
N SER A 112 11.96 -8.57 -7.56
CA SER A 112 12.62 -9.38 -8.59
C SER A 112 11.83 -10.66 -8.87
N SER A 113 12.12 -11.31 -10.00
CA SER A 113 11.44 -12.55 -10.40
C SER A 113 11.56 -13.67 -9.35
N ASN A 114 12.69 -13.74 -8.65
CA ASN A 114 12.93 -14.67 -7.55
C ASN A 114 12.46 -14.14 -6.18
N ARG A 115 11.88 -12.93 -6.13
CA ARG A 115 11.30 -12.28 -4.94
C ARG A 115 12.27 -12.07 -3.77
N THR A 116 13.57 -12.08 -4.03
CA THR A 116 14.60 -11.83 -3.01
C THR A 116 14.98 -10.36 -2.90
N VAL A 117 14.77 -9.59 -3.97
CA VAL A 117 15.10 -8.17 -4.04
C VAL A 117 13.84 -7.36 -4.29
N VAL A 118 13.66 -6.22 -3.61
CA VAL A 118 12.67 -5.22 -4.00
C VAL A 118 13.38 -3.91 -4.34
N THR A 119 13.07 -3.36 -5.51
CA THR A 119 13.64 -2.10 -5.98
C THR A 119 12.53 -1.12 -6.31
N GLY A 120 12.66 0.11 -5.84
CA GLY A 120 11.60 1.10 -5.97
C GLY A 120 12.05 2.53 -5.75
N VAL A 121 11.10 3.44 -5.90
CA VAL A 121 11.32 4.86 -5.60
C VAL A 121 11.06 5.08 -4.12
N TYR A 122 12.01 5.72 -3.44
CA TYR A 122 11.90 6.21 -2.08
C TYR A 122 11.90 7.74 -2.11
N LYS A 123 10.84 8.35 -1.57
CA LYS A 123 10.59 9.79 -1.65
C LYS A 123 10.32 10.37 -0.28
N ASN A 124 10.98 11.48 0.05
CA ASN A 124 10.59 12.34 1.15
C ASN A 124 9.32 13.11 0.76
N LEU A 125 8.28 12.98 1.58
CA LEU A 125 6.99 13.66 1.41
C LEU A 125 6.95 15.01 2.14
N THR A 126 7.83 15.23 3.11
CA THR A 126 7.99 16.51 3.81
C THR A 126 8.78 17.51 2.97
N THR A 127 9.83 17.05 2.29
CA THR A 127 10.70 17.90 1.46
C THR A 127 10.73 17.38 0.03
N ILE A 128 10.35 18.25 -0.92
CA ILE A 128 10.17 17.87 -2.35
C ILE A 128 11.46 17.36 -3.00
N SER A 129 12.63 17.71 -2.45
CA SER A 129 13.93 17.51 -3.09
C SER A 129 14.60 16.15 -2.85
N GLU A 130 14.05 15.22 -2.08
CA GLU A 130 14.73 13.94 -1.81
C GLU A 130 13.96 12.77 -2.44
N VAL A 131 14.40 12.36 -3.63
CA VAL A 131 13.84 11.21 -4.36
C VAL A 131 14.99 10.31 -4.79
N GLY A 132 14.91 9.04 -4.50
CA GLY A 132 15.95 8.10 -4.90
C GLY A 132 15.42 6.71 -5.18
N THR A 133 16.32 5.86 -5.66
CA THR A 133 16.05 4.45 -5.82
C THR A 133 16.50 3.74 -4.57
N PHE A 134 15.65 2.87 -4.04
CA PHE A 134 15.97 2.01 -2.92
C PHE A 134 15.86 0.56 -3.34
N SER A 135 16.96 -0.18 -3.18
CA SER A 135 17.04 -1.61 -3.49
C SER A 135 17.44 -2.37 -2.24
N VAL A 136 16.64 -3.36 -1.86
CA VAL A 136 16.86 -4.16 -0.65
C VAL A 136 16.70 -5.64 -0.91
N VAL A 137 17.47 -6.41 -0.15
CA VAL A 137 17.53 -7.87 -0.22
C VAL A 137 17.00 -8.44 1.09
N ARG A 138 16.12 -9.44 0.97
CA ARG A 138 15.66 -10.24 2.12
C ARG A 138 16.85 -10.93 2.77
N GLN A 139 16.97 -10.83 4.08
CA GLN A 139 17.99 -11.52 4.88
C GLN A 139 17.49 -12.89 5.34
#